data_AF-A0ABD3JZG4-F1
#
_entry.id   AF-A0ABD3JZG4-F1
#
_cell.length_a   1.000
_cell.length_b   1.000
_cell.length_c   1.000
_cell.angle_alpha   90.00
_cell.angle_beta   90.00
_cell.angle_gamma   90.00
#
_symmetry.space_group_name_H-M   'P 1'
#
loop_
_entity.id
_entity.type
_entity.pdbx_description
1 polymer ?
#
loop_
_entity_poly.entity_id
_entity_poly.type
_entity_poly.pdbx_seq_one_letter_code
_entity_poly.pdbx_strand_id
1 'polypeptide(L)'
;MMKGEKTDGGSRRDAASPHLCPPPEAAGACTPLSGIAEAFEEMAGLLLRPPDDGRSVELRLDKFCDACSLVSVLFGCLGLAFKFAEMEYVAKVRDLVEASKTHRTLQNILDLDVANDSVRTPGSHTRNLRRVRQGLDLIRALFEQFLSSDDYSLKDAATTAYTQVCAPFHTWAIRTAVYAGMYALPYRDQLLLKLNETDKTAEKKMRRYIKASIPVIQYIDKLYISRNISLDW
;
A
#
# COMPACT_ATOMS: atom_id res chain seq x y z
N MET A 1 -53.13 -34.05 -56.46
CA MET A 1 -53.63 -32.66 -56.55
C MET A 1 -52.66 -31.78 -55.78
N MET A 2 -51.79 -31.00 -56.44
CA MET A 2 -52.03 -29.63 -56.99
C MET A 2 -52.62 -28.69 -55.95
N LYS A 3 -52.19 -27.44 -55.70
CA LYS A 3 -51.14 -26.49 -56.15
C LYS A 3 -51.24 -25.34 -55.11
N GLY A 4 -50.19 -24.63 -54.72
CA GLY A 4 -49.67 -23.40 -55.36
C GLY A 4 -48.90 -22.59 -54.31
N GLU A 5 -47.63 -22.21 -54.58
CA GLU A 5 -47.14 -20.91 -55.09
C GLU A 5 -46.81 -19.91 -53.96
N LYS A 6 -45.54 -19.72 -53.58
CA LYS A 6 -44.44 -18.89 -54.17
C LYS A 6 -44.72 -17.38 -54.22
N THR A 7 -43.94 -16.63 -53.43
CA THR A 7 -43.07 -15.49 -53.78
C THR A 7 -42.27 -15.10 -52.52
N ASP A 8 -41.19 -14.31 -52.52
CA ASP A 8 -39.93 -14.20 -53.27
C ASP A 8 -39.10 -13.14 -52.49
N GLY A 9 -37.77 -13.22 -52.59
CA GLY A 9 -36.86 -12.07 -52.57
C GLY A 9 -36.71 -11.21 -51.31
N GLY A 10 -35.53 -11.25 -50.66
CA GLY A 10 -35.23 -10.24 -49.63
C GLY A 10 -33.91 -10.33 -48.85
N SER A 11 -32.78 -10.32 -49.56
CA SER A 11 -31.48 -9.73 -49.19
C SER A 11 -30.99 -9.74 -47.72
N ARG A 12 -29.81 -10.36 -47.53
CA ARG A 12 -28.86 -10.17 -46.41
C ARG A 12 -28.76 -8.71 -45.99
N ARG A 13 -28.83 -8.47 -44.67
CA ARG A 13 -28.04 -7.44 -44.00
C ARG A 13 -27.82 -7.84 -42.54
N ASP A 14 -26.57 -8.16 -42.24
CA ASP A 14 -26.03 -8.27 -40.88
C ASP A 14 -26.27 -6.94 -40.16
N ALA A 15 -27.19 -6.95 -39.20
CA ALA A 15 -27.34 -5.85 -38.25
C ALA A 15 -26.48 -6.18 -37.04
N ALA A 16 -25.34 -5.51 -36.97
CA ALA A 16 -24.41 -5.54 -35.85
C ALA A 16 -25.15 -5.36 -34.52
N SER A 17 -24.81 -6.21 -33.54
CA SER A 17 -25.15 -5.97 -32.14
C SER A 17 -24.69 -4.57 -31.76
N PRO A 18 -25.53 -3.76 -31.09
CA PRO A 18 -25.06 -2.48 -30.58
C PRO A 18 -23.98 -2.79 -29.54
N HIS A 19 -22.75 -2.44 -29.89
CA HIS A 19 -21.67 -2.30 -28.94
C HIS A 19 -22.21 -1.49 -27.76
N LEU A 20 -22.40 -2.15 -26.62
CA LEU A 20 -22.52 -1.43 -25.36
C LEU A 20 -21.22 -0.64 -25.23
N CYS A 21 -21.31 0.67 -25.44
CA CYS A 21 -20.27 1.59 -24.98
C CYS A 21 -20.02 1.25 -23.51
N PRO A 22 -18.76 1.04 -23.10
CA PRO A 22 -18.46 1.00 -21.68
C PRO A 22 -18.97 2.31 -21.05
N PRO A 23 -19.52 2.26 -19.83
CA PRO A 23 -19.95 3.47 -19.15
C PRO A 23 -18.79 4.48 -19.14
N PRO A 24 -19.08 5.79 -19.25
CA PRO A 24 -18.05 6.81 -19.17
C PRO A 24 -17.22 6.55 -17.92
N GLU A 25 -15.89 6.47 -18.08
CA GLU A 25 -14.97 6.47 -16.94
C GLU A 25 -15.45 7.55 -15.98
N ALA A 26 -15.81 7.13 -14.77
CA ALA A 26 -16.23 8.05 -13.73
C ALA A 26 -15.06 9.01 -13.48
N ALA A 27 -15.12 10.17 -14.14
CA ALA A 27 -14.21 11.26 -13.93
C ALA A 27 -14.31 11.65 -12.45
N GLY A 28 -13.24 11.39 -11.70
CA GLY A 28 -12.95 12.09 -10.45
C GLY A 28 -13.52 11.52 -9.15
N ALA A 29 -13.80 10.22 -9.02
CA ALA A 29 -13.89 9.63 -7.69
C ALA A 29 -12.47 9.37 -7.15
N CYS A 30 -12.08 10.07 -6.08
CA CYS A 30 -10.79 9.84 -5.42
C CYS A 30 -10.79 8.43 -4.81
N THR A 31 -10.12 7.49 -5.47
CA THR A 31 -10.02 6.11 -4.98
C THR A 31 -8.99 6.03 -3.85
N PRO A 32 -9.08 5.02 -2.97
CA PRO A 32 -8.09 4.83 -1.91
C PRO A 32 -6.65 4.81 -2.43
N LEU A 33 -6.39 4.14 -3.57
CA LEU A 33 -5.06 4.12 -4.18
C LEU A 33 -4.60 5.49 -4.70
N SER A 34 -5.51 6.35 -5.18
CA SER A 34 -5.12 7.70 -5.65
C SER A 34 -4.64 8.55 -4.49
N GLY A 35 -5.40 8.59 -3.39
CA GLY A 35 -5.04 9.36 -2.20
C GLY A 35 -3.73 8.88 -1.55
N ILE A 36 -3.50 7.55 -1.50
CA ILE A 36 -2.24 6.97 -1.03
C ILE A 36 -1.08 7.39 -1.93
N ALA A 37 -1.22 7.26 -3.26
CA ALA A 37 -0.16 7.61 -4.19
C ALA A 37 0.19 9.11 -4.11
N GLU A 38 -0.81 9.99 -4.08
CA GLU A 38 -0.63 11.45 -3.99
C GLU A 38 0.08 11.85 -2.69
N ALA A 39 -0.37 11.34 -1.54
CA ALA A 39 0.26 11.65 -0.26
C ALA A 39 1.74 11.23 -0.20
N PHE A 40 2.08 10.08 -0.77
CA PHE A 40 3.47 9.62 -0.82
C PHE A 40 4.31 10.38 -1.86
N GLU A 41 3.73 10.77 -3.00
CA GLU A 41 4.40 11.61 -3.99
C GLU A 41 4.74 13.00 -3.44
N GLU A 42 3.85 13.59 -2.64
CA GLU A 42 4.11 14.86 -1.95
C GLU A 42 5.29 14.73 -0.97
N MET A 43 5.29 13.70 -0.12
CA MET A 43 6.41 13.44 0.80
C MET A 43 7.72 13.16 0.05
N ALA A 44 7.68 12.36 -1.01
CA ALA A 44 8.84 12.08 -1.84
C ALA A 44 9.38 13.34 -2.51
N GLY A 45 8.52 14.21 -3.03
CA GLY A 45 8.89 15.48 -3.66
C GLY A 45 9.62 16.41 -2.70
N LEU A 46 9.20 16.46 -1.43
CA LEU A 46 9.90 17.21 -0.39
C LEU A 46 11.30 16.65 -0.13
N LEU A 47 11.44 15.33 -0.03
CA LEU A 47 12.70 14.65 0.29
C LEU A 47 13.72 14.66 -0.85
N LEU A 48 13.26 14.75 -2.10
CA LEU A 48 14.11 14.75 -3.29
C LEU A 48 14.53 16.15 -3.74
N ARG A 49 13.99 17.21 -3.11
CA ARG A 49 14.35 18.59 -3.44
C ARG A 49 15.80 18.88 -3.03
N PRO A 50 16.59 19.58 -3.86
CA PRO A 50 17.88 20.09 -3.43
C PRO A 50 17.71 20.98 -2.18
N PRO A 51 18.60 20.89 -1.18
CA PRO A 51 18.54 21.78 -0.02
C PRO A 51 18.83 23.22 -0.48
N ASP A 52 17.85 24.12 -0.33
CA ASP A 52 17.97 25.53 -0.72
C ASP A 52 18.98 26.31 0.15
N ASP A 53 19.23 25.85 1.39
CA ASP A 53 20.03 26.56 2.41
C ASP A 53 21.03 25.66 3.17
N GLY A 54 21.26 24.44 2.68
CA GLY A 54 22.09 23.44 3.37
C GLY A 54 21.41 22.77 4.58
N ARG A 55 20.15 23.08 4.91
CA ARG A 55 19.41 22.32 5.93
C ARG A 55 18.96 20.96 5.39
N SER A 56 19.05 19.94 6.25
CA SER A 56 18.44 18.65 5.99
C SER A 56 16.92 18.78 5.93
N VAL A 57 16.30 18.21 4.90
CA VAL A 57 14.83 18.12 4.81
C VAL A 57 14.30 17.34 6.02
N GLU A 58 13.35 17.94 6.74
CA GLU A 58 12.70 17.32 7.89
C GLU A 58 11.26 16.93 7.55
N LEU A 59 10.94 15.65 7.71
CA LEU A 59 9.56 15.18 7.53
C LEU A 59 8.77 15.42 8.82
N ARG A 60 7.69 16.20 8.71
CA ARG A 60 6.74 16.41 9.80
C ARG A 60 6.05 15.11 10.19
N LEU A 61 6.01 14.82 11.49
CA LEU A 61 5.45 13.57 12.01
C LEU A 61 3.94 13.47 11.74
N ASP A 62 3.20 14.56 11.92
CA ASP A 62 1.75 14.56 11.65
C ASP A 62 1.43 14.29 10.17
N LYS A 63 2.18 14.92 9.25
CA LYS A 63 2.02 14.67 7.80
C LYS A 63 2.40 13.26 7.38
N PHE A 64 3.44 12.70 8.00
CA PHE A 64 3.77 11.30 7.82
C PHE A 64 2.63 10.38 8.32
N CYS A 65 2.05 10.67 9.50
CA CYS A 65 0.95 9.91 10.06
C CYS A 65 -0.33 10.01 9.23
N ASP A 66 -0.67 11.19 8.69
CA ASP A 66 -1.80 11.40 7.78
C ASP A 66 -1.67 10.46 6.57
N ALA A 67 -0.50 10.46 5.91
CA ALA A 67 -0.23 9.59 4.77
C ALA A 67 -0.26 8.09 5.14
N CYS A 68 0.33 7.73 6.28
CA CYS A 68 0.34 6.34 6.76
C CYS A 68 -1.06 5.84 7.11
N SER A 69 -1.94 6.71 7.60
CA SER A 69 -3.33 6.35 7.93
C SER A 69 -4.11 5.93 6.68
N LEU A 70 -3.83 6.53 5.52
CA LEU A 70 -4.46 6.15 4.25
C LEU A 70 -4.12 4.71 3.85
N VAL A 71 -2.92 4.22 4.18
CA VAL A 71 -2.45 2.85 3.84
C VAL A 71 -3.23 1.77 4.61
N SER A 72 -3.85 2.09 5.74
CA SER A 72 -4.61 1.13 6.56
C SER A 72 -5.71 0.41 5.79
N VAL A 73 -6.35 1.10 4.83
CA VAL A 73 -7.39 0.53 3.97
C VAL A 73 -6.90 -0.69 3.19
N LEU A 74 -5.63 -0.71 2.79
CA LEU A 74 -5.05 -1.80 2.01
C LEU A 74 -4.96 -3.09 2.82
N PHE A 75 -4.60 -3.00 4.10
CA PHE A 75 -4.60 -4.15 5.00
C PHE A 75 -6.01 -4.70 5.21
N GLY A 76 -7.02 -3.83 5.32
CA GLY A 76 -8.42 -4.25 5.41
C GLY A 76 -8.94 -4.94 4.15
N CYS A 77 -8.43 -4.58 2.97
CA CYS A 77 -8.81 -5.24 1.72
C CYS A 77 -8.33 -6.69 1.62
N LEU A 78 -7.26 -7.08 2.33
CA LEU A 78 -6.68 -8.43 2.34
C LEU A 78 -7.55 -9.47 3.07
N GLY A 79 -8.67 -9.07 3.69
CA GLY A 79 -9.62 -10.00 4.29
C GLY A 79 -9.31 -10.37 5.74
N LEU A 80 -10.14 -11.25 6.30
CA LEU A 80 -10.22 -11.48 7.75
C LEU A 80 -8.92 -11.98 8.37
N ALA A 81 -8.16 -12.82 7.66
CA ALA A 81 -6.88 -13.33 8.17
C ALA A 81 -5.83 -12.24 8.38
N PHE A 82 -5.95 -11.11 7.68
CA PHE A 82 -5.04 -9.96 7.80
C PHE A 82 -5.61 -8.86 8.69
N LYS A 83 -6.77 -9.08 9.33
CA LYS A 83 -7.34 -8.11 10.27
C LYS A 83 -6.40 -7.83 11.44
N PHE A 84 -5.66 -8.82 11.89
CA PHE A 84 -4.63 -8.63 12.92
C PHE A 84 -3.51 -7.70 12.43
N ALA A 85 -3.03 -7.87 11.18
CA ALA A 85 -2.02 -7.00 10.60
C ALA A 85 -2.53 -5.56 10.45
N GLU A 86 -3.79 -5.38 10.04
CA GLU A 86 -4.45 -4.08 10.00
C GLU A 86 -4.50 -3.43 11.39
N MET A 87 -4.97 -4.17 12.40
CA MET A 87 -5.07 -3.66 13.77
C MET A 87 -3.71 -3.27 14.35
N GLU A 88 -2.69 -4.11 14.15
CA GLU A 88 -1.33 -3.82 14.58
C GLU A 88 -0.83 -2.55 13.88
N TYR A 89 -0.93 -2.45 12.56
CA TYR A 89 -0.49 -1.27 11.82
C TYR A 89 -1.22 0.00 12.28
N VAL A 90 -2.56 -0.04 12.37
CA VAL A 90 -3.40 1.09 12.80
C VAL A 90 -3.06 1.53 14.22
N ALA A 91 -2.83 0.60 15.14
CA ALA A 91 -2.43 0.93 16.51
C ALA A 91 -1.11 1.71 16.53
N LYS A 92 -0.11 1.28 15.75
CA LYS A 92 1.19 1.97 15.66
C LYS A 92 1.07 3.35 15.04
N VAL A 93 0.28 3.50 13.99
CA VAL A 93 0.01 4.82 13.38
C VAL A 93 -0.69 5.73 14.39
N ARG A 94 -1.69 5.24 15.12
CA ARG A 94 -2.41 6.03 16.15
C ARG A 94 -1.48 6.50 17.26
N ASP A 95 -0.59 5.64 17.76
CA ASP A 95 0.38 6.03 18.78
C ASP A 95 1.31 7.15 18.27
N LEU A 96 1.67 7.13 16.98
CA LEU A 96 2.47 8.19 16.34
C LEU A 96 1.66 9.47 16.09
N VAL A 97 0.36 9.37 15.78
CA VAL A 97 -0.56 10.53 15.72
C VAL A 97 -0.66 11.20 17.09
N GLU A 98 -0.72 10.42 18.17
CA GLU A 98 -0.71 11.00 19.52
C GLU A 98 0.61 11.72 19.79
N ALA A 99 1.74 11.10 19.46
CA ALA A 99 3.06 11.70 19.58
C ALA A 99 3.22 12.97 18.73
N SER A 100 2.53 13.08 17.59
CA SER A 100 2.62 14.25 16.70
C SER A 100 2.02 15.53 17.29
N LYS A 101 1.27 15.43 18.39
CA LYS A 101 0.74 16.59 19.12
C LYS A 101 1.83 17.34 19.89
N THR A 102 2.90 16.65 20.27
CA THR A 102 4.01 17.20 21.07
C THR A 102 5.36 17.16 20.33
N HIS A 103 5.50 16.31 19.32
CA HIS A 103 6.72 16.15 18.52
C HIS A 103 6.49 16.54 17.07
N ARG A 104 7.33 17.45 16.56
CA ARG A 104 7.13 18.04 15.24
C ARG A 104 7.57 17.12 14.11
N THR A 105 8.71 16.44 14.26
CA THR A 105 9.37 15.70 13.17
C THR A 105 9.64 14.26 13.55
N LEU A 106 9.90 13.41 12.55
CA LEU A 106 10.35 12.02 12.79
C LEU A 106 11.63 12.00 13.64
N GLN A 107 12.57 12.91 13.39
CA GLN A 107 13.82 13.02 14.13
C GLN A 107 13.58 13.24 15.63
N ASN A 108 12.62 14.10 15.99
CA ASN A 108 12.35 14.40 17.40
C ASN A 108 11.95 13.16 18.20
N ILE A 109 11.14 12.25 17.63
CA ILE A 109 10.74 11.04 18.34
C ILE A 109 11.87 10.01 18.44
N LEU A 110 12.77 9.95 17.43
CA LEU A 110 13.99 9.13 17.53
C LEU A 110 14.95 9.68 18.58
N ASP A 111 15.23 10.98 18.55
CA ASP A 111 16.16 11.64 19.46
C ASP A 111 15.72 11.48 20.92
N LEU A 112 14.41 11.60 21.17
CA LEU A 112 13.82 11.39 22.50
C LEU A 112 14.05 9.96 23.00
N ASP A 113 13.74 8.95 22.19
CA ASP A 113 13.87 7.56 22.61
C ASP A 113 15.34 7.10 22.72
N VAL A 114 16.24 7.70 21.92
CA VAL A 114 17.70 7.49 22.07
C VAL A 114 18.19 8.07 23.38
N ALA A 115 17.80 9.30 23.72
CA ALA A 115 18.19 9.95 24.96
C ALA A 115 17.68 9.21 26.21
N ASN A 116 16.54 8.52 26.09
CA ASN A 116 15.91 7.77 27.18
C ASN A 116 16.25 6.27 27.19
N ASP A 117 17.11 5.78 26.29
CA ASP A 117 17.42 4.36 26.10
C ASP A 117 16.16 3.48 25.93
N SER A 118 15.13 4.02 25.26
CA SER A 118 13.81 3.38 25.08
C SER A 118 13.53 2.94 23.64
N VAL A 119 14.50 3.04 22.74
CA VAL A 119 14.37 2.77 21.29
C VAL A 119 13.60 1.48 20.97
N ARG A 120 13.89 0.37 21.67
CA ARG A 120 13.27 -0.94 21.42
C ARG A 120 12.16 -1.31 22.40
N THR A 121 11.88 -0.44 23.38
CA THR A 121 10.86 -0.66 24.40
C THR A 121 9.48 -0.77 23.74
N PRO A 122 8.64 -1.76 24.13
CA PRO A 122 7.26 -1.83 23.63
C PRO A 122 6.52 -0.50 23.83
N GLY A 123 5.93 0.03 22.76
CA GLY A 123 5.19 1.30 22.80
C GLY A 123 6.02 2.56 22.60
N SER A 124 7.35 2.46 22.53
CA SER A 124 8.19 3.61 22.16
C SER A 124 7.87 4.10 20.75
N HIS A 125 8.01 5.40 20.52
CA HIS A 125 7.69 6.02 19.23
C HIS A 125 8.62 5.50 18.13
N THR A 126 9.89 5.27 18.45
CA THR A 126 10.89 4.71 17.54
C THR A 126 10.58 3.27 17.18
N ARG A 127 10.12 2.43 18.13
CA ARG A 127 9.66 1.08 17.80
C ARG A 127 8.40 1.11 16.97
N ASN A 128 7.45 2.00 17.28
CA ASN A 128 6.22 2.11 16.52
C ASN A 128 6.48 2.58 15.08
N LEU A 129 7.35 3.58 14.87
CA LEU A 129 7.78 4.03 13.55
C LEU A 129 8.48 2.91 12.77
N ARG A 130 9.29 2.07 13.43
CA ARG A 130 9.94 0.91 12.77
C ARG A 130 8.90 -0.05 12.21
N ARG A 131 7.84 -0.33 12.96
CA ARG A 131 6.73 -1.20 12.54
C ARG A 131 5.89 -0.58 11.43
N VAL A 132 5.61 0.73 11.50
CA VAL A 132 4.93 1.45 10.40
C VAL A 132 5.76 1.39 9.12
N ARG A 133 7.07 1.67 9.18
CA ARG A 133 7.97 1.55 8.02
C ARG A 133 8.01 0.14 7.44
N GLN A 134 7.95 -0.91 8.26
CA GLN A 134 7.84 -2.30 7.76
C GLN A 134 6.51 -2.51 7.01
N GLY A 135 5.41 -1.96 7.53
CA GLY A 135 4.11 -2.00 6.85
C GLY A 135 4.12 -1.30 5.48
N LEU A 136 4.74 -0.13 5.38
CA LEU A 136 4.87 0.59 4.10
C LEU A 136 5.67 -0.23 3.08
N ASP A 137 6.78 -0.80 3.51
CA ASP A 137 7.64 -1.61 2.63
C ASP A 137 6.99 -2.93 2.23
N LEU A 138 6.15 -3.51 3.10
CA LEU A 138 5.35 -4.69 2.78
C LEU A 138 4.34 -4.38 1.67
N ILE A 139 3.65 -3.24 1.73
CA ILE A 139 2.72 -2.82 0.68
C ILE A 139 3.46 -2.53 -0.63
N ARG A 140 4.63 -1.87 -0.58
CA ARG A 140 5.48 -1.64 -1.76
C ARG A 140 5.85 -2.96 -2.42
N ALA A 141 6.40 -3.91 -1.65
CA ALA A 141 6.79 -5.21 -2.15
C ALA A 141 5.58 -6.02 -2.66
N LEU A 142 4.44 -5.95 -1.96
CA LEU A 142 3.20 -6.58 -2.42
C LEU A 142 2.78 -6.06 -3.79
N PHE A 143 2.79 -4.73 -4.00
CA PHE A 143 2.45 -4.15 -5.28
C PHE A 143 3.44 -4.52 -6.38
N GLU A 144 4.74 -4.55 -6.10
CA GLU A 144 5.75 -5.00 -7.07
C GLU A 144 5.48 -6.44 -7.52
N GLN A 145 5.18 -7.32 -6.56
CA GLN A 145 4.86 -8.72 -6.84
C GLN A 145 3.52 -8.86 -7.58
N PHE A 146 2.47 -8.16 -7.14
CA PHE A 146 1.13 -8.19 -7.73
C PHE A 146 1.11 -7.73 -9.20
N LEU A 147 2.02 -6.82 -9.57
CA LEU A 147 2.16 -6.29 -10.93
C LEU A 147 3.20 -7.04 -11.79
N SER A 148 3.81 -8.11 -11.26
CA SER A 148 4.85 -8.85 -11.98
C SER A 148 4.31 -9.70 -13.14
N SER A 149 3.09 -10.22 -13.02
CA SER A 149 2.35 -10.96 -14.04
C SER A 149 0.87 -11.00 -13.69
N ASP A 150 0.00 -11.07 -14.69
CA ASP A 150 -1.46 -11.20 -14.50
C ASP A 150 -1.87 -12.56 -13.91
N ASP A 151 -1.06 -13.60 -14.16
CA ASP A 151 -1.27 -14.94 -13.60
C ASP A 151 -0.78 -15.06 -12.15
N TYR A 152 -0.12 -14.04 -11.62
CA TYR A 152 0.43 -14.08 -10.27
C TYR A 152 -0.67 -13.83 -9.24
N SER A 153 -1.01 -14.88 -8.48
CA SER A 153 -2.08 -14.80 -7.50
C SER A 153 -1.74 -13.82 -6.37
N LEU A 154 -2.76 -13.18 -5.80
CA LEU A 154 -2.56 -12.31 -4.63
C LEU A 154 -1.88 -13.05 -3.47
N LYS A 155 -2.21 -14.34 -3.31
CA LYS A 155 -1.60 -15.22 -2.30
C LYS A 155 -0.10 -15.35 -2.49
N ASP A 156 0.36 -15.62 -3.72
CA ASP A 156 1.79 -15.78 -4.01
C ASP A 156 2.51 -14.42 -3.90
N ALA A 157 1.88 -13.33 -4.34
CA ALA A 157 2.40 -11.98 -4.17
C ALA A 157 2.60 -11.58 -2.71
N ALA A 158 1.57 -11.78 -1.88
CA ALA A 158 1.63 -11.49 -0.45
C ALA A 158 2.61 -12.40 0.29
N THR A 159 2.69 -13.68 -0.10
CA THR A 159 3.64 -14.64 0.48
C THR A 159 5.08 -14.20 0.22
N THR A 160 5.41 -13.83 -1.03
CA THR A 160 6.76 -13.36 -1.39
C THR A 160 7.10 -12.05 -0.68
N ALA A 161 6.19 -11.06 -0.72
CA ALA A 161 6.39 -9.77 -0.07
C ALA A 161 6.60 -9.91 1.45
N TYR A 162 5.77 -10.72 2.12
CA TYR A 162 5.91 -11.00 3.55
C TYR A 162 7.24 -11.66 3.89
N THR A 163 7.64 -12.66 3.10
CA THR A 163 8.88 -13.41 3.30
C THR A 163 10.10 -12.51 3.21
N GLN A 164 10.09 -11.54 2.31
CA GLN A 164 11.18 -10.58 2.14
C GLN A 164 11.22 -9.51 3.23
N VAL A 165 10.07 -8.93 3.56
CA VAL A 165 10.04 -7.68 4.35
C VAL A 165 9.83 -7.90 5.84
N CYS A 166 9.00 -8.88 6.24
CA CYS A 166 8.54 -9.01 7.61
C CYS A 166 8.98 -10.31 8.29
N ALA A 167 9.05 -11.42 7.54
CA ALA A 167 9.40 -12.73 8.09
C ALA A 167 10.74 -12.75 8.87
N PRO A 168 11.81 -12.03 8.45
CA PRO A 168 13.06 -12.00 9.21
C PRO A 168 12.92 -11.46 10.64
N PHE A 169 11.90 -10.64 10.90
CA PHE A 169 11.67 -9.95 12.18
C PHE A 169 10.52 -10.55 13.00
N HIS A 170 9.86 -11.59 12.49
CA HIS A 170 8.74 -12.26 13.14
C HIS A 170 9.18 -13.59 13.74
N THR A 171 8.65 -13.94 14.90
CA THR A 171 8.90 -15.26 15.52
C THR A 171 8.31 -16.38 14.66
N TRP A 172 8.76 -17.61 14.88
CA TRP A 172 8.23 -18.78 14.17
C TRP A 172 6.71 -18.88 14.26
N ALA A 173 6.13 -18.67 15.46
CA ALA A 173 4.68 -18.73 15.66
C ALA A 173 3.93 -17.69 14.81
N ILE A 174 4.44 -16.46 14.74
CA ILE A 174 3.82 -15.41 13.93
C ILE A 174 3.96 -15.73 12.43
N ARG A 175 5.13 -16.20 11.98
CA ARG A 175 5.32 -16.60 10.57
C ARG A 175 4.34 -17.69 10.17
N THR A 176 4.19 -18.73 11.00
CA THR A 176 3.28 -19.84 10.76
C THR A 176 1.83 -19.35 10.65
N ALA A 177 1.39 -18.48 11.56
CA ALA A 177 0.05 -17.90 11.52
C ALA A 177 -0.18 -17.06 10.26
N VAL A 178 0.79 -16.25 9.85
CA VAL A 178 0.71 -15.43 8.63
C VAL A 178 0.64 -16.30 7.38
N TYR A 179 1.51 -17.31 7.24
CA TYR A 179 1.48 -18.22 6.08
C TYR A 179 0.18 -19.02 6.00
N ALA A 180 -0.38 -19.46 7.13
CA ALA A 180 -1.70 -20.08 7.16
C ALA A 180 -2.79 -19.08 6.72
N GLY A 181 -2.69 -17.82 7.17
CA GLY A 181 -3.62 -16.75 6.81
C GLY A 181 -3.65 -16.39 5.31
N MET A 182 -2.55 -16.64 4.58
CA MET A 182 -2.48 -16.37 3.13
C MET A 182 -3.57 -17.10 2.34
N TYR A 183 -4.01 -18.28 2.78
CA TYR A 183 -5.06 -19.05 2.12
C TYR A 183 -6.47 -18.41 2.22
N ALA A 184 -6.65 -17.42 3.09
CA ALA A 184 -7.88 -16.66 3.23
C ALA A 184 -7.83 -15.29 2.53
N LEU A 185 -6.77 -15.01 1.76
CA LEU A 185 -6.69 -13.81 0.93
C LEU A 185 -7.77 -13.84 -0.16
N PRO A 186 -8.32 -12.68 -0.55
CA PRO A 186 -9.23 -12.60 -1.68
C PRO A 186 -8.52 -12.93 -2.99
N TYR A 187 -9.31 -13.22 -4.02
CA TYR A 187 -8.80 -13.26 -5.39
C TYR A 187 -8.45 -11.86 -5.90
N ARG A 188 -7.72 -11.81 -7.02
CA ARG A 188 -7.25 -10.57 -7.66
C ARG A 188 -8.40 -9.60 -7.97
N ASP A 189 -9.42 -10.10 -8.65
CA ASP A 189 -10.63 -9.37 -9.03
C ASP A 189 -11.38 -8.82 -7.81
N GLN A 190 -11.50 -9.61 -6.75
CA GLN A 190 -12.12 -9.21 -5.49
C GLN A 190 -11.33 -8.09 -4.80
N LEU A 191 -10.00 -8.13 -4.83
CA LEU A 191 -9.16 -7.05 -4.31
C LEU A 191 -9.40 -5.75 -5.11
N LEU A 192 -9.36 -5.83 -6.44
CA LEU A 192 -9.58 -4.68 -7.32
C LEU A 192 -10.97 -4.07 -7.12
N LEU A 193 -12.00 -4.90 -6.97
CA LEU A 193 -13.36 -4.46 -6.65
C LEU A 193 -13.41 -3.72 -5.31
N LYS A 194 -12.77 -4.25 -4.25
CA LYS A 194 -12.71 -3.58 -2.93
C LYS A 194 -11.96 -2.24 -2.98
N LEU A 195 -10.98 -2.10 -3.87
CA LEU A 195 -10.24 -0.86 -4.08
C LEU A 195 -10.97 0.13 -5.00
N ASN A 196 -12.08 -0.29 -5.61
CA ASN A 196 -12.80 0.43 -6.65
C ASN A 196 -11.88 0.77 -7.84
N GLU A 197 -11.17 -0.24 -8.34
CA GLU A 197 -10.19 -0.12 -9.42
C GLU A 197 -10.40 -1.19 -10.51
N THR A 198 -9.92 -0.87 -11.70
CA THR A 198 -9.64 -1.85 -12.76
C THR A 198 -8.17 -2.26 -12.70
N ASP A 199 -7.76 -3.32 -13.39
CA ASP A 199 -6.32 -3.67 -13.51
C ASP A 199 -5.47 -2.48 -13.98
N LYS A 200 -5.92 -1.75 -15.01
CA LYS A 200 -5.18 -0.61 -15.58
C LYS A 200 -5.04 0.54 -14.59
N THR A 201 -6.11 0.89 -13.88
CA THR A 201 -6.09 2.01 -12.94
C THR A 201 -5.34 1.65 -11.66
N ALA A 202 -5.48 0.41 -11.18
CA ALA A 202 -4.69 -0.12 -10.07
C ALA A 202 -3.20 -0.14 -10.40
N GLU A 203 -2.80 -0.69 -11.55
CA GLU A 203 -1.39 -0.73 -11.97
C GLU A 203 -0.78 0.68 -11.96
N LYS A 204 -1.44 1.65 -12.61
CA LYS A 204 -0.95 3.03 -12.66
C LYS A 204 -0.72 3.61 -11.27
N LYS A 205 -1.65 3.43 -10.34
CA LYS A 205 -1.59 4.02 -8.98
C LYS A 205 -0.64 3.25 -8.05
N MET A 206 -0.60 1.93 -8.16
CA MET A 206 0.36 1.08 -7.44
C MET A 206 1.80 1.42 -7.85
N ARG A 207 2.09 1.60 -9.15
CA ARG A 207 3.42 2.04 -9.63
C ARG A 207 3.82 3.41 -9.09
N ARG A 208 2.87 4.36 -8.99
CA ARG A 208 3.09 5.66 -8.35
C ARG A 208 3.51 5.51 -6.89
N TYR A 209 2.76 4.72 -6.11
CA TYR A 209 3.10 4.43 -4.72
C TYR A 209 4.47 3.73 -4.58
N ILE A 210 4.76 2.72 -5.42
CA ILE A 210 6.05 2.03 -5.41
C ILE A 210 7.19 3.04 -5.55
N LYS A 211 7.13 3.90 -6.58
CA LYS A 211 8.16 4.90 -6.84
C LYS A 211 8.29 5.91 -5.70
N ALA A 212 7.17 6.38 -5.16
CA ALA A 212 7.15 7.44 -4.16
C ALA A 212 7.49 6.95 -2.73
N SER A 213 7.18 5.70 -2.41
CA SER A 213 7.48 5.12 -1.09
C SER A 213 8.98 4.87 -0.87
N ILE A 214 9.74 4.57 -1.93
CA ILE A 214 11.19 4.31 -1.84
C ILE A 214 11.97 5.44 -1.13
N PRO A 215 11.92 6.71 -1.57
CA PRO A 215 12.67 7.78 -0.90
C PRO A 215 12.20 8.03 0.54
N VAL A 216 10.91 7.83 0.83
CA VAL A 216 10.37 7.95 2.20
C VAL A 216 10.93 6.86 3.11
N ILE A 217 10.92 5.60 2.65
CA ILE A 217 11.47 4.45 3.37
C ILE A 217 12.98 4.63 3.60
N GLN A 218 13.72 5.01 2.56
CA GLN A 218 15.16 5.26 2.66
C GLN A 218 15.49 6.41 3.60
N TYR A 219 14.67 7.45 3.62
CA TYR A 219 14.82 8.56 4.57
C TYR A 219 14.66 8.07 6.01
N ILE A 220 13.61 7.30 6.30
CA ILE A 220 13.42 6.70 7.63
C ILE A 220 14.63 5.84 8.00
N ASP A 221 15.07 4.94 7.11
CA ASP A 221 16.22 4.06 7.38
C ASP A 221 17.50 4.87 7.69
N LYS A 222 17.75 5.97 6.97
CA LYS A 222 18.86 6.89 7.25
C LYS A 222 18.74 7.54 8.64
N LEU A 223 17.54 7.89 9.09
CA LEU A 223 17.34 8.46 10.43
C LEU A 223 17.74 7.48 11.56
N TYR A 224 17.43 6.20 11.40
CA TYR A 224 17.84 5.14 12.35
C TYR A 224 19.36 4.93 12.29
N ILE A 225 19.91 4.73 11.10
CA ILE A 225 21.34 4.41 10.91
C ILE A 225 22.23 5.55 11.41
N SER A 226 21.88 6.81 11.13
CA SER A 226 22.62 7.99 11.62
C SER A 226 22.63 8.15 13.14
N ARG A 227 21.72 7.45 13.84
CA ARG A 227 21.66 7.38 15.31
C ARG A 227 22.23 6.07 15.86
N ASN A 228 22.96 5.32 15.03
CA ASN A 228 23.53 4.02 15.37
C ASN A 228 22.48 2.98 15.81
N ILE A 229 21.24 3.10 15.32
CA ILE A 229 20.18 2.13 15.56
C ILE A 229 20.17 1.16 14.38
N SER A 230 20.45 -0.12 14.65
CA SER A 230 20.35 -1.17 13.63
C SER A 230 18.89 -1.36 13.16
N LEU A 231 18.68 -1.96 11.99
CA LEU A 231 17.35 -2.20 11.43
C LEU A 231 16.89 -3.65 11.57
N ASP A 232 17.67 -4.51 12.21
CA ASP A 232 17.52 -5.96 12.22
C ASP A 232 16.63 -6.52 13.35
N TRP A 233 15.63 -5.74 13.80
CA TRP A 233 14.76 -6.06 14.95
C TRP A 233 13.28 -5.69 14.75
#